data_AF-A0A9D1MWW4-F1
#
_entry.id   AF-A0A9D1MWW4-F1
#
_cell.length_a   1.000
_cell.length_b   1.000
_cell.length_c   1.000
_cell.angle_alpha   90.00
_cell.angle_beta   90.00
_cell.angle_gamma   90.00
#
_symmetry.space_group_name_H-M   'P 1'
#
loop_
_entity.id
_entity.type
_entity.pdbx_description
1 polymer ?
#
loop_
_entity_poly.entity_id
_entity_poly.type
_entity_poly.pdbx_seq_one_letter_code
_entity_poly.pdbx_strand_id
1 'polypeptide(L)'
;MKKILSLIIALMLLFSLTTVATAFAEEPTEGEEEQPARVVTVAEDVFTALEDITSLPTLHAAGNFQLNYDWLLDETTVKSVFVGAEYTLATPEEGEEEDTDKFAVAEGSDKVSVEYCSPSKDYKDENWSTTSPGKDISISASGWWNFRFVLKDADGEVLARTSYVSIYFSDEKAPVINDLSSDMKKVQEEGITVGSTYTIRTNLSINDTSSTTVTYVVYKYVKGAWTSEPIYDSKTKVVAEGYEDGISTSGVITMHEDDVLAGNSPVYKIVYTVTDAVGYVSATKEMTLFAKEAEDDAPNKMQVLQIVLYCVAAASAVAIVVLLLVKPKKATDSVNNDSGKSNK
;
A
#
# COMPACT_ATOMS: atom_id res chain seq x y z
N MET A 1 19.66 14.82 -54.76
CA MET A 1 18.40 14.06 -54.64
C MET A 1 17.95 13.79 -53.20
N LYS A 2 18.83 13.42 -52.24
CA LYS A 2 18.40 13.20 -50.82
C LYS A 2 17.84 14.45 -50.10
N LYS A 3 18.32 15.66 -50.43
CA LYS A 3 17.83 16.91 -49.80
C LYS A 3 16.48 17.41 -50.32
N ILE A 4 16.05 16.99 -51.52
CA ILE A 4 14.75 17.36 -52.10
C ILE A 4 13.65 16.44 -51.60
N LEU A 5 13.98 15.16 -51.37
CA LEU A 5 13.02 14.18 -50.83
C LEU A 5 12.63 14.49 -49.38
N SER A 6 13.57 14.98 -48.57
CA SER A 6 13.30 15.39 -47.18
C SER A 6 12.42 16.64 -47.08
N LEU A 7 12.47 17.53 -48.08
CA LEU A 7 11.64 18.74 -48.11
C LEU A 7 10.19 18.40 -48.49
N ILE A 8 9.99 17.43 -49.38
CA ILE A 8 8.65 16.97 -49.79
C ILE A 8 7.94 16.23 -48.64
N ILE A 9 8.68 15.44 -47.84
CA ILE A 9 8.13 14.75 -46.68
C ILE A 9 7.78 15.74 -45.54
N ALA A 10 8.61 16.76 -45.32
CA ALA A 10 8.30 17.83 -44.36
C ALA A 10 7.09 18.69 -44.81
N LEU A 11 6.91 18.90 -46.12
CA LEU A 11 5.77 19.64 -46.67
C LEU A 11 4.47 18.84 -46.60
N MET A 12 4.52 17.50 -46.76
CA MET A 12 3.35 16.63 -46.56
C MET A 12 2.92 16.54 -45.08
N LEU A 13 3.87 16.56 -44.14
CA LEU A 13 3.57 16.62 -42.71
C LEU A 13 2.98 17.97 -42.29
N LEU A 14 3.34 19.07 -42.96
CA LEU A 14 2.72 20.38 -42.73
C LEU A 14 1.29 20.47 -43.28
N PHE A 15 0.95 19.71 -44.33
CA PHE A 15 -0.41 19.67 -44.90
C PHE A 15 -1.35 18.69 -44.18
N SER A 16 -0.83 17.72 -43.41
CA SER A 16 -1.66 16.86 -42.55
C SER A 16 -2.09 17.52 -41.24
N LEU A 17 -1.61 18.74 -40.94
CA LEU A 17 -1.98 19.53 -39.77
C LEU A 17 -3.07 20.58 -40.05
N THR A 18 -3.61 20.66 -41.26
CA THR A 18 -4.65 21.64 -41.65
C THR A 18 -5.85 21.01 -42.36
N THR A 19 -6.27 19.82 -41.92
CA THR A 19 -7.60 19.31 -42.25
C THR A 19 -8.40 19.13 -40.96
N VAL A 20 -9.13 20.20 -40.61
CA VAL A 20 -10.33 20.11 -39.80
C VAL A 20 -11.19 19.02 -40.43
N ALA A 21 -11.54 18.01 -39.64
CA ALA A 21 -12.46 16.96 -40.04
C ALA A 21 -13.78 17.62 -40.46
N THR A 22 -14.00 17.74 -41.78
CA THR A 22 -15.31 17.90 -42.37
C THR A 22 -15.90 16.49 -42.45
N ALA A 23 -16.67 16.11 -41.43
CA ALA A 23 -17.55 14.95 -41.54
C ALA A 23 -18.62 15.29 -42.59
N PHE A 24 -18.84 14.35 -43.51
CA PHE A 24 -19.77 14.46 -44.62
C PHE A 24 -21.18 14.77 -44.12
N ALA A 25 -21.81 15.78 -44.72
CA ALA A 25 -23.24 16.03 -44.61
C ALA A 25 -23.99 14.85 -45.24
N GLU A 26 -24.71 14.11 -44.42
CA GLU A 26 -25.81 13.24 -44.83
C GLU A 26 -26.96 14.16 -45.30
N GLU A 27 -27.62 13.84 -46.42
CA GLU A 27 -28.75 14.65 -46.92
C GLU A 27 -29.83 14.79 -45.84
N PRO A 28 -30.43 15.98 -45.65
CA PRO A 28 -31.34 16.20 -44.55
C PRO A 28 -32.66 15.45 -44.81
N THR A 29 -33.00 14.53 -43.90
CA THR A 29 -34.40 14.18 -43.66
C THR A 29 -35.13 15.45 -43.22
N GLU A 30 -36.08 15.92 -44.02
CA GLU A 30 -36.95 17.04 -43.67
C GLU A 30 -37.64 16.78 -42.32
N GLY A 31 -37.35 17.62 -41.34
CA GLY A 31 -38.15 17.73 -40.11
C GLY A 31 -37.39 17.47 -38.82
N GLU A 32 -36.45 18.36 -38.47
CA GLU A 32 -36.19 18.91 -37.13
C GLU A 32 -34.97 19.83 -37.28
N GLU A 33 -35.15 21.15 -37.12
CA GLU A 33 -34.02 22.08 -37.08
C GLU A 33 -33.25 21.83 -35.77
N GLU A 34 -32.25 20.95 -35.80
CA GLU A 34 -31.23 20.91 -34.74
C GLU A 34 -30.57 22.28 -34.69
N GLN A 35 -30.82 23.03 -33.60
CA GLN A 35 -30.01 24.21 -33.31
C GLN A 35 -28.55 23.76 -33.23
N PRO A 36 -27.62 24.41 -33.96
CA PRO A 36 -26.23 24.02 -33.90
C PRO A 36 -25.74 24.10 -32.46
N ALA A 37 -25.18 23.00 -31.94
CA ALA A 37 -24.63 22.93 -30.59
C ALA A 37 -23.71 24.13 -30.34
N ARG A 38 -23.99 24.93 -29.30
CA ARG A 38 -23.21 26.12 -28.93
C ARG A 38 -21.76 25.72 -28.67
N VAL A 39 -20.84 26.21 -29.48
CA VAL A 39 -19.40 25.91 -29.34
C VAL A 39 -18.80 26.84 -28.29
N VAL A 40 -18.34 26.27 -27.18
CA VAL A 40 -17.57 26.98 -26.16
C VAL A 40 -16.12 26.52 -26.21
N THR A 41 -15.18 27.47 -26.19
CA THR A 41 -13.74 27.19 -26.17
C THR A 41 -13.06 27.87 -24.99
N VAL A 42 -11.97 27.27 -24.48
CA VAL A 42 -11.14 27.88 -23.43
C VAL A 42 -10.02 28.70 -24.07
N ALA A 43 -9.84 29.94 -23.63
CA ALA A 43 -8.76 30.79 -24.13
C ALA A 43 -7.38 30.38 -23.56
N GLU A 44 -6.29 30.59 -24.31
CA GLU A 44 -4.93 30.16 -23.92
C GLU A 44 -4.32 31.01 -22.78
N ASP A 45 -4.81 32.22 -22.55
CA ASP A 45 -4.39 33.15 -21.50
C ASP A 45 -4.93 32.79 -20.09
N VAL A 46 -5.86 31.84 -20.02
CA VAL A 46 -6.41 31.29 -18.77
C VAL A 46 -5.34 30.62 -17.91
N PHE A 47 -4.29 30.07 -18.54
CA PHE A 47 -3.16 29.51 -17.81
C PHE A 47 -2.44 30.56 -16.97
N THR A 48 -2.41 31.83 -17.41
CA THR A 48 -1.81 32.92 -16.62
C THR A 48 -2.64 33.26 -15.38
N ALA A 49 -3.96 33.09 -15.42
CA ALA A 49 -4.83 33.23 -14.25
C ALA A 49 -4.68 32.07 -13.25
N LEU A 50 -4.30 30.87 -13.73
CA LEU A 50 -3.94 29.72 -12.90
C LEU A 50 -2.45 29.71 -12.50
N GLU A 51 -1.57 30.46 -13.17
CA GLU A 51 -0.14 30.56 -12.84
C GLU A 51 0.10 31.20 -11.47
N ASP A 52 -0.78 32.08 -10.99
CA ASP A 52 -0.75 32.57 -9.60
C ASP A 52 -0.85 31.42 -8.56
N ILE A 53 -1.41 30.26 -8.94
CA ILE A 53 -1.52 29.04 -8.10
C ILE A 53 -0.18 28.33 -7.97
N THR A 54 0.70 28.42 -8.97
CA THR A 54 2.03 27.76 -8.93
C THR A 54 2.96 28.36 -7.87
N SER A 55 2.59 29.50 -7.30
CA SER A 55 3.27 30.15 -6.18
C SER A 55 2.78 29.70 -4.80
N LEU A 56 1.74 28.84 -4.72
CA LEU A 56 1.24 28.38 -3.43
C LEU A 56 2.29 27.46 -2.77
N PRO A 57 2.79 27.80 -1.57
CA PRO A 57 3.65 26.90 -0.82
C PRO A 57 2.92 25.60 -0.54
N THR A 58 3.67 24.52 -0.29
CA THR A 58 3.16 23.28 0.30
C THR A 58 2.09 23.58 1.37
N LEU A 59 0.84 23.22 1.11
CA LEU A 59 -0.25 23.47 2.05
C LEU A 59 -0.31 22.33 3.06
N HIS A 60 -0.33 22.67 4.34
CA HIS A 60 -0.44 21.69 5.42
C HIS A 60 -1.86 21.08 5.42
N ALA A 61 -1.94 19.75 5.30
CA ALA A 61 -3.13 19.02 4.87
C ALA A 61 -4.17 18.77 5.99
N ALA A 62 -4.48 19.76 6.82
CA ALA A 62 -5.53 19.63 7.81
C ALA A 62 -6.63 20.66 7.55
N GLY A 63 -7.66 20.27 6.80
CA GLY A 63 -8.93 21.00 6.75
C GLY A 63 -9.61 21.06 5.39
N ASN A 64 -10.56 21.99 5.34
CA ASN A 64 -11.29 22.32 4.13
C ASN A 64 -10.47 23.28 3.27
N PHE A 65 -10.29 22.93 1.99
CA PHE A 65 -9.66 23.79 1.00
C PHE A 65 -10.73 24.42 0.12
N GLN A 66 -10.64 25.73 -0.11
CA GLN A 66 -11.52 26.43 -1.03
C GLN A 66 -10.70 26.93 -2.21
N LEU A 67 -11.09 26.51 -3.42
CA LEU A 67 -10.61 27.15 -4.64
C LEU A 67 -11.53 28.35 -4.92
N ASN A 68 -11.14 29.52 -4.41
CA ASN A 68 -11.91 30.76 -4.46
C ASN A 68 -11.15 31.79 -5.30
N TYR A 69 -11.77 32.26 -6.38
CA TYR A 69 -11.17 33.22 -7.29
C TYR A 69 -12.12 34.35 -7.60
N ASP A 70 -11.67 35.58 -7.37
CA ASP A 70 -12.48 36.78 -7.57
C ASP A 70 -12.81 37.04 -9.04
N TRP A 71 -12.05 36.49 -10.00
CA TRP A 71 -12.37 36.62 -11.43
C TRP A 71 -13.69 35.93 -11.81
N LEU A 72 -14.15 34.94 -11.02
CA LEU A 72 -15.46 34.32 -11.21
C LEU A 72 -16.61 35.28 -10.89
N LEU A 73 -16.34 36.39 -10.19
CA LEU A 73 -17.30 37.45 -9.89
C LEU A 73 -17.32 38.55 -10.97
N ASP A 74 -16.50 38.44 -12.01
CA ASP A 74 -16.51 39.33 -13.17
C ASP A 74 -16.96 38.56 -14.41
N GLU A 75 -18.22 38.78 -14.81
CA GLU A 75 -18.80 38.14 -15.99
C GLU A 75 -17.98 38.36 -17.26
N THR A 76 -17.32 39.53 -17.39
CA THR A 76 -16.50 39.83 -18.57
C THR A 76 -15.29 38.91 -18.63
N THR A 77 -14.64 38.72 -17.48
CA THR A 77 -13.49 37.83 -17.36
C THR A 77 -13.90 36.36 -17.52
N VAL A 78 -15.05 35.94 -16.98
CA VAL A 78 -15.54 34.57 -17.20
C VAL A 78 -15.81 34.30 -18.69
N LYS A 79 -16.44 35.25 -19.39
CA LYS A 79 -16.72 35.16 -20.83
C LYS A 79 -15.46 35.24 -21.69
N SER A 80 -14.38 35.85 -21.22
CA SER A 80 -13.08 35.81 -21.91
C SER A 80 -12.37 34.48 -21.70
N VAL A 81 -12.48 33.88 -20.51
CA VAL A 81 -11.93 32.55 -20.18
C VAL A 81 -12.66 31.46 -20.98
N PHE A 82 -14.00 31.48 -20.96
CA PHE A 82 -14.87 30.57 -21.68
C PHE A 82 -15.56 31.30 -22.83
N VAL A 83 -14.86 31.38 -23.96
CA VAL A 83 -15.34 32.08 -25.15
C VAL A 83 -16.61 31.40 -25.65
N GLY A 84 -17.71 32.17 -25.71
CA GLY A 84 -19.03 31.69 -26.10
C GLY A 84 -19.95 31.31 -24.93
N ALA A 85 -19.51 31.48 -23.67
CA ALA A 85 -20.33 31.24 -22.49
C ALA A 85 -21.44 32.29 -22.31
N GLU A 86 -22.60 31.84 -21.87
CA GLU A 86 -23.71 32.66 -21.40
C GLU A 86 -23.70 32.69 -19.87
N TYR A 87 -22.79 33.48 -19.31
CA TYR A 87 -22.59 33.58 -17.86
C TYR A 87 -23.13 34.91 -17.31
N THR A 88 -24.06 34.87 -16.37
CA THR A 88 -24.60 36.05 -15.68
C THR A 88 -24.79 35.76 -14.19
N LEU A 89 -24.26 36.65 -13.33
CA LEU A 89 -24.38 36.50 -11.89
C LEU A 89 -25.81 36.76 -11.43
N ALA A 90 -26.24 36.03 -10.39
CA ALA A 90 -27.52 36.28 -9.76
C ALA A 90 -27.51 37.68 -9.13
N THR A 91 -28.59 38.44 -9.33
CA THR A 91 -28.79 39.69 -8.59
C THR A 91 -29.36 39.32 -7.22
N PRO A 92 -28.74 39.73 -6.10
CA PRO A 92 -29.30 39.47 -4.78
C PRO A 92 -30.71 40.05 -4.66
N GLU A 93 -31.67 39.29 -4.13
CA GLU A 93 -33.00 39.84 -3.86
C GLU A 93 -32.91 40.87 -2.72
N GLU A 94 -33.63 42.00 -2.85
CA GLU A 94 -33.62 43.04 -1.82
C GLU A 94 -34.09 42.47 -0.46
N GLY A 95 -33.18 42.37 0.51
CA GLY A 95 -33.47 41.95 1.88
C GLY A 95 -32.89 40.59 2.29
N GLU A 96 -32.14 39.89 1.42
CA GLU A 96 -31.36 38.71 1.81
C GLU A 96 -30.07 39.10 2.56
N GLU A 97 -29.74 38.35 3.63
CA GLU A 97 -28.52 38.55 4.43
C GLU A 97 -27.24 38.18 3.64
N GLU A 98 -26.08 38.68 4.09
CA GLU A 98 -24.73 38.50 3.50
C GLU A 98 -24.26 37.03 3.26
N ASP A 99 -25.09 36.02 3.55
CA ASP A 99 -24.80 34.58 3.40
C ASP A 99 -25.23 33.98 2.04
N THR A 100 -25.67 34.80 1.09
CA THR A 100 -25.93 34.36 -0.30
C THR A 100 -24.65 33.86 -0.97
N ASP A 101 -24.73 32.71 -1.66
CA ASP A 101 -23.59 32.17 -2.44
C ASP A 101 -23.15 33.20 -3.48
N LYS A 102 -22.01 33.87 -3.23
CA LYS A 102 -21.50 34.94 -4.09
C LYS A 102 -21.20 34.50 -5.53
N PHE A 103 -21.14 33.19 -5.79
CA PHE A 103 -20.93 32.61 -7.11
C PHE A 103 -22.22 32.12 -7.77
N ALA A 104 -23.39 32.41 -7.17
CA ALA A 104 -24.67 32.09 -7.76
C ALA A 104 -24.86 32.82 -9.09
N VAL A 105 -25.42 32.12 -10.06
CA VAL A 105 -25.73 32.64 -11.40
C VAL A 105 -27.24 32.74 -11.59
N ALA A 106 -27.67 33.62 -12.49
CA ALA A 106 -29.07 33.76 -12.85
C ALA A 106 -29.65 32.44 -13.41
N GLU A 107 -30.96 32.26 -13.28
CA GLU A 107 -31.65 31.12 -13.87
C GLU A 107 -31.46 31.10 -15.39
N GLY A 108 -31.14 29.93 -15.97
CA GLY A 108 -30.83 29.78 -17.39
C GLY A 108 -29.39 30.15 -17.79
N SER A 109 -28.58 30.70 -16.88
CA SER A 109 -27.16 30.97 -17.12
C SER A 109 -26.31 29.71 -17.04
N ASP A 110 -25.21 29.71 -17.79
CA ASP A 110 -24.11 28.77 -17.62
C ASP A 110 -23.51 28.88 -16.21
N LYS A 111 -23.07 27.75 -15.69
CA LYS A 111 -22.55 27.58 -14.33
C LYS A 111 -21.10 27.13 -14.38
N VAL A 112 -20.27 27.75 -13.56
CA VAL A 112 -18.90 27.27 -13.32
C VAL A 112 -18.90 26.36 -12.10
N SER A 113 -18.26 25.21 -12.23
CA SER A 113 -18.00 24.27 -11.14
C SER A 113 -16.51 23.98 -11.02
N VAL A 114 -16.09 23.50 -9.84
CA VAL A 114 -14.72 23.03 -9.59
C VAL A 114 -14.73 21.52 -9.64
N GLU A 115 -13.95 20.95 -10.55
CA GLU A 115 -13.63 19.53 -10.54
C GLU A 115 -12.29 19.30 -9.84
N TYR A 116 -12.21 18.24 -9.03
CA TYR A 116 -11.02 17.89 -8.29
C TYR A 116 -10.78 16.37 -8.22
N CYS A 117 -9.51 15.99 -8.19
CA CYS A 117 -9.05 14.61 -8.17
C CYS A 117 -8.07 14.38 -7.02
N SER A 118 -8.35 13.38 -6.19
CA SER A 118 -7.49 12.98 -5.08
C SER A 118 -6.23 12.22 -5.57
N PRO A 119 -5.15 12.18 -4.77
CA PRO A 119 -3.91 11.49 -5.14
C PRO A 119 -4.06 9.99 -5.40
N SER A 120 -5.12 9.37 -4.87
CA SER A 120 -5.42 7.94 -5.04
C SER A 120 -6.12 7.59 -6.36
N LYS A 121 -6.51 8.59 -7.16
CA LYS A 121 -7.20 8.40 -8.44
C LYS A 121 -6.29 8.82 -9.60
N ASP A 122 -6.45 8.18 -10.76
CA ASP A 122 -5.75 8.63 -11.97
C ASP A 122 -6.42 9.92 -12.46
N TYR A 123 -5.67 11.02 -12.51
CA TYR A 123 -6.16 12.30 -13.00
C TYR A 123 -6.50 12.25 -14.51
N LYS A 124 -6.04 11.22 -15.22
CA LYS A 124 -6.40 10.98 -16.61
C LYS A 124 -7.79 10.36 -16.77
N ASP A 125 -8.34 9.78 -15.70
CA ASP A 125 -9.73 9.35 -15.70
C ASP A 125 -10.61 10.60 -15.64
N GLU A 126 -11.60 10.74 -16.53
CA GLU A 126 -12.45 11.95 -16.60
C GLU A 126 -13.45 12.06 -15.43
N ASN A 127 -13.52 11.05 -14.56
CA ASN A 127 -14.47 10.95 -13.44
C ASN A 127 -13.96 11.66 -12.18
N TRP A 128 -13.83 12.98 -12.26
CA TRP A 128 -13.40 13.82 -11.13
C TRP A 128 -14.60 14.14 -10.23
N SER A 129 -14.32 14.39 -8.95
CA SER A 129 -15.35 14.90 -8.03
C SER A 129 -15.67 16.35 -8.38
N THR A 130 -16.91 16.80 -8.18
CA THR A 130 -17.33 18.18 -8.50
C THR A 130 -17.85 18.89 -7.25
N THR A 131 -17.59 20.19 -7.13
CA THR A 131 -18.20 21.09 -6.15
C THR A 131 -18.45 22.47 -6.76
N SER A 132 -19.21 23.33 -6.07
CA SER A 132 -19.36 24.74 -6.46
C SER A 132 -18.14 25.56 -6.05
N PRO A 133 -17.79 26.63 -6.79
CA PRO A 133 -16.73 27.55 -6.40
C PRO A 133 -16.94 28.09 -4.98
N GLY A 134 -15.85 28.29 -4.24
CA GLY A 134 -15.90 28.77 -2.85
C GLY A 134 -16.45 27.79 -1.82
N LYS A 135 -16.91 26.60 -2.21
CA LYS A 135 -17.26 25.53 -1.25
C LYS A 135 -16.02 24.77 -0.80
N ASP A 136 -16.12 24.26 0.42
CA ASP A 136 -15.10 23.46 1.07
C ASP A 136 -14.87 22.12 0.34
N ILE A 137 -13.63 21.88 -0.06
CA ILE A 137 -13.13 20.59 -0.55
C ILE A 137 -12.40 19.92 0.61
N SER A 138 -12.87 18.74 1.01
CA SER A 138 -12.22 17.97 2.08
C SER A 138 -10.92 17.36 1.56
N ILE A 139 -9.80 17.87 2.05
CA ILE A 139 -8.46 17.32 1.76
C ILE A 139 -8.17 16.24 2.79
N SER A 140 -8.33 14.98 2.38
CA SER A 140 -8.21 13.80 3.24
C SER A 140 -6.98 12.93 2.95
N ALA A 141 -6.06 13.41 2.09
CA ALA A 141 -4.90 12.64 1.67
C ALA A 141 -3.72 13.55 1.30
N SER A 142 -2.51 13.11 1.64
CA SER A 142 -1.28 13.80 1.25
C SER A 142 -0.93 13.39 -0.17
N GLY A 143 -0.33 14.31 -0.92
CA GLY A 143 0.04 14.09 -2.31
C GLY A 143 -0.43 15.19 -3.24
N TRP A 144 -0.30 14.93 -4.53
CA TRP A 144 -0.75 15.82 -5.59
C TRP A 144 -2.25 15.70 -5.81
N TRP A 145 -2.98 16.75 -5.43
CA TRP A 145 -4.37 16.93 -5.81
C TRP A 145 -4.43 17.75 -7.09
N ASN A 146 -5.34 17.40 -7.99
CA ASN A 146 -5.53 18.12 -9.24
C ASN A 146 -6.88 18.82 -9.24
N PHE A 147 -6.94 20.07 -9.72
CA PHE A 147 -8.14 20.89 -9.74
C PHE A 147 -8.31 21.55 -11.10
N ARG A 148 -9.54 21.71 -11.58
CA ARG A 148 -9.86 22.47 -12.80
C ARG A 148 -11.24 23.10 -12.70
N PHE A 149 -11.48 24.13 -13.51
CA PHE A 149 -12.81 24.71 -13.66
C PHE A 149 -13.54 24.08 -14.84
N VAL A 150 -14.84 23.87 -14.67
CA VAL A 150 -15.73 23.30 -15.68
C VAL A 150 -16.96 24.17 -15.85
N LEU A 151 -17.19 24.60 -17.09
CA LEU A 151 -18.40 25.30 -17.49
C LEU A 151 -19.47 24.28 -17.87
N LYS A 152 -20.65 24.41 -17.27
CA LYS A 152 -21.84 23.63 -17.59
C LYS A 152 -22.96 24.55 -18.03
N ASP A 153 -23.82 24.08 -18.91
CA ASP A 153 -25.05 24.81 -19.23
C ASP A 153 -26.07 24.71 -18.09
N ALA A 154 -27.26 25.31 -18.31
CA ALA A 154 -28.36 25.30 -17.36
C ALA A 154 -28.87 23.88 -17.03
N ASP A 155 -28.77 22.95 -17.99
CA ASP A 155 -29.19 21.55 -17.88
C ASP A 155 -28.13 20.66 -17.21
N GLY A 156 -26.90 21.17 -17.06
CA GLY A 156 -25.78 20.53 -16.38
C GLY A 156 -24.81 19.80 -17.31
N GLU A 157 -24.98 19.93 -18.62
CA GLU A 157 -24.08 19.36 -19.61
C GLU A 157 -22.77 20.15 -19.67
N VAL A 158 -21.66 19.43 -19.85
CA VAL A 158 -20.33 20.06 -19.83
C VAL A 158 -20.03 20.69 -21.20
N LEU A 159 -19.84 22.01 -21.19
CA LEU A 159 -19.52 22.79 -22.38
C LEU A 159 -18.01 22.92 -22.60
N ALA A 160 -17.26 23.12 -21.52
CA ALA A 160 -15.82 23.34 -21.58
C ALA A 160 -15.13 23.02 -20.25
N ARG A 161 -13.84 22.64 -20.32
CA ARG A 161 -12.99 22.38 -19.15
C ARG A 161 -11.68 23.12 -19.30
N THR A 162 -11.24 23.81 -18.25
CA THR A 162 -9.87 24.34 -18.22
C THR A 162 -8.88 23.19 -18.10
N SER A 163 -7.61 23.48 -18.36
CA SER A 163 -6.54 22.60 -17.87
C SER A 163 -6.53 22.56 -16.35
N TYR A 164 -5.87 21.53 -15.81
CA TYR A 164 -5.78 21.33 -14.38
C TYR A 164 -4.53 21.98 -13.80
N VAL A 165 -4.62 22.33 -12.52
CA VAL A 165 -3.49 22.68 -11.67
C VAL A 165 -3.27 21.60 -10.64
N SER A 166 -2.00 21.33 -10.32
CA SER A 166 -1.61 20.36 -9.31
C SER A 166 -1.11 21.09 -8.06
N ILE A 167 -1.70 20.78 -6.91
CA ILE A 167 -1.29 21.32 -5.61
C ILE A 167 -0.87 20.15 -4.72
N TYR A 168 0.32 20.24 -4.12
CA TYR A 168 0.78 19.24 -3.17
C TYR A 168 0.33 19.60 -1.76
N PHE A 169 -0.44 18.70 -1.15
CA PHE A 169 -0.84 18.78 0.25
C PHE A 169 0.00 17.82 1.08
N SER A 170 0.55 18.29 2.20
CA SER A 170 1.35 17.48 3.12
C SER A 170 0.78 17.51 4.52
N ASP A 171 0.59 16.35 5.16
CA ASP A 171 0.25 16.30 6.58
C ASP A 171 1.52 16.15 7.44
N GLU A 172 1.81 17.17 8.26
CA GLU A 172 2.92 17.11 9.24
C GLU A 172 2.62 16.16 10.41
N LYS A 173 1.36 15.78 10.60
CA LYS A 173 0.90 14.83 11.62
C LYS A 173 0.60 13.44 11.06
N ALA A 174 0.92 13.18 9.80
CA ALA A 174 0.70 11.88 9.19
C ALA A 174 1.33 10.79 10.06
N PRO A 175 0.66 9.65 10.26
CA PRO A 175 1.23 8.57 11.04
C PRO A 175 2.51 8.08 10.37
N VAL A 176 3.59 8.03 11.14
CA VAL A 176 4.88 7.47 10.72
C VAL A 176 5.12 6.20 11.52
N ILE A 177 5.34 5.10 10.80
CA ILE A 177 5.86 3.87 11.40
C ILE A 177 7.35 4.08 11.67
N ASN A 178 7.69 4.43 12.91
CA ASN A 178 9.08 4.59 13.33
C ASN A 178 9.80 3.24 13.24
N ASP A 179 9.19 2.19 13.78
CA ASP A 179 9.81 0.87 13.80
C ASP A 179 8.87 -0.30 14.09
N LEU A 180 9.38 -1.52 13.88
CA LEU A 180 8.77 -2.75 14.37
C LEU A 180 8.90 -2.82 15.90
N SER A 181 7.95 -3.47 16.59
CA SER A 181 8.12 -3.76 18.02
C SER A 181 9.27 -4.75 18.28
N SER A 182 9.80 -4.76 19.51
CA SER A 182 10.89 -5.66 19.90
C SER A 182 10.58 -7.14 19.64
N ASP A 183 9.34 -7.57 19.90
CA ASP A 183 8.90 -8.95 19.64
C ASP A 183 8.91 -9.27 18.14
N MET A 184 8.47 -8.33 17.30
CA MET A 184 8.49 -8.50 15.85
C MET A 184 9.93 -8.55 15.32
N LYS A 185 10.81 -7.67 15.80
CA LYS A 185 12.23 -7.69 15.43
C LYS A 185 12.89 -9.02 15.79
N LYS A 186 12.62 -9.52 16.99
CA LYS A 186 13.12 -10.82 17.44
C LYS A 186 12.69 -11.94 16.49
N VAL A 187 11.42 -11.97 16.09
CA VAL A 187 10.92 -12.98 15.14
C VAL A 187 11.55 -12.81 13.74
N GLN A 188 11.74 -11.58 13.28
CA GLN A 188 12.44 -11.31 12.01
C GLN A 188 13.91 -11.77 12.04
N GLU A 189 14.58 -11.67 13.19
CA GLU A 189 15.98 -12.07 13.36
C GLU A 189 16.15 -13.58 13.59
N GLU A 190 15.26 -14.21 14.37
CA GLU A 190 15.36 -15.63 14.77
C GLU A 190 14.68 -16.58 13.77
N GLY A 191 13.71 -16.09 13.01
CA GLY A 191 12.89 -16.90 12.11
C GLY A 191 11.83 -17.70 12.85
N ILE A 192 11.07 -18.50 12.11
CA ILE A 192 10.00 -19.34 12.65
C ILE A 192 10.31 -20.79 12.31
N THR A 193 10.28 -21.66 13.32
CA THR A 193 10.54 -23.08 13.13
C THR A 193 9.47 -23.74 12.25
N VAL A 194 9.90 -24.60 11.33
CA VAL A 194 9.01 -25.42 10.50
C VAL A 194 7.99 -26.18 11.37
N GLY A 195 6.75 -26.26 10.91
CA GLY A 195 5.63 -26.85 11.64
C GLY A 195 5.03 -25.94 12.72
N SER A 196 5.65 -24.79 13.01
CA SER A 196 5.09 -23.77 13.90
C SER A 196 4.32 -22.70 13.13
N THR A 197 3.44 -22.02 13.86
CA THR A 197 2.62 -20.93 13.32
C THR A 197 3.06 -19.57 13.88
N TYR A 198 2.92 -18.52 13.08
CA TYR A 198 3.11 -17.14 13.49
C TYR A 198 1.85 -16.31 13.21
N THR A 199 1.29 -15.72 14.26
CA THR A 199 0.21 -14.73 14.12
C THR A 199 0.83 -13.37 13.84
N ILE A 200 0.50 -12.78 12.68
CA ILE A 200 1.01 -11.46 12.30
C ILE A 200 0.49 -10.43 13.29
N ARG A 201 1.42 -9.72 13.93
CA ARG A 201 1.10 -8.69 14.92
C ARG A 201 1.09 -7.31 14.29
N THR A 202 0.27 -6.42 14.84
CA THR A 202 0.10 -5.04 14.37
C THR A 202 0.66 -4.00 15.36
N ASN A 203 1.35 -4.45 16.41
CA ASN A 203 1.95 -3.56 17.40
C ASN A 203 3.23 -2.93 16.84
N LEU A 204 3.08 -1.79 16.18
CA LEU A 204 4.16 -0.98 15.61
C LEU A 204 4.50 0.19 16.55
N SER A 205 5.73 0.70 16.43
CA SER A 205 6.08 1.99 17.01
C SER A 205 5.65 3.10 16.03
N ILE A 206 4.67 3.91 16.41
CA ILE A 206 4.06 4.95 15.56
C ILE A 206 4.23 6.32 16.24
N ASN A 207 4.47 7.37 15.46
CA ASN A 207 4.66 8.74 15.96
C ASN A 207 3.34 9.54 16.12
N ASP A 208 2.19 8.92 16.41
CA ASP A 208 0.95 9.70 16.54
C ASP A 208 -0.01 9.12 17.60
N THR A 209 -0.74 10.04 18.24
CA THR A 209 -1.66 9.82 19.36
C THR A 209 -3.14 9.79 18.93
N SER A 210 -3.42 9.86 17.62
CA SER A 210 -4.77 9.73 17.07
C SER A 210 -5.22 8.26 16.91
N SER A 211 -6.51 8.03 16.67
CA SER A 211 -7.03 6.69 16.37
C SER A 211 -6.45 6.21 15.04
N THR A 212 -5.57 5.23 15.09
CA THR A 212 -4.91 4.65 13.91
C THR A 212 -5.37 3.22 13.68
N THR A 213 -5.49 2.85 12.41
CA THR A 213 -5.77 1.48 11.95
C THR A 213 -4.52 0.95 11.26
N VAL A 214 -4.00 -0.18 11.74
CA VAL A 214 -2.85 -0.85 11.12
C VAL A 214 -3.36 -1.92 10.18
N THR A 215 -2.93 -1.87 8.92
CA THR A 215 -3.20 -2.89 7.92
C THR A 215 -1.91 -3.42 7.34
N TYR A 216 -1.94 -4.64 6.84
CA TYR A 216 -0.80 -5.29 6.21
C TYR A 216 -1.21 -6.18 5.06
N VAL A 217 -0.27 -6.36 4.13
CA VAL A 217 -0.33 -7.35 3.06
C VAL A 217 0.88 -8.28 3.17
N VAL A 218 0.73 -9.51 2.68
CA VAL A 218 1.78 -10.54 2.74
C VAL A 218 2.15 -10.97 1.33
N TYR A 219 3.45 -11.05 1.05
CA TYR A 219 4.02 -11.61 -0.17
C TYR A 219 4.82 -12.86 0.17
N LYS A 220 4.87 -13.81 -0.76
CA LYS A 220 5.71 -15.02 -0.65
C LYS A 220 6.84 -14.99 -1.66
N TYR A 221 8.00 -15.50 -1.26
CA TYR A 221 9.14 -15.65 -2.16
C TYR A 221 9.04 -16.98 -2.90
N VAL A 222 8.96 -16.93 -4.23
CA VAL A 222 8.77 -18.11 -5.08
C VAL A 222 9.68 -17.99 -6.31
N LYS A 223 10.46 -19.02 -6.59
CA LYS A 223 11.31 -19.12 -7.81
C LYS A 223 12.23 -17.91 -8.03
N GLY A 224 12.79 -17.34 -6.96
CA GLY A 224 13.78 -16.26 -7.05
C GLY A 224 13.20 -14.84 -7.04
N ALA A 225 11.88 -14.68 -6.89
CA ALA A 225 11.24 -13.37 -6.77
C ALA A 225 10.10 -13.38 -5.75
N TRP A 226 9.75 -12.21 -5.22
CA TRP A 226 8.48 -12.03 -4.50
C TRP A 226 7.32 -12.17 -5.48
N THR A 227 6.18 -12.68 -5.01
CA THR A 227 4.93 -12.68 -5.80
C THR A 227 4.60 -11.25 -6.27
N SER A 228 4.09 -11.12 -7.49
CA SER A 228 3.70 -9.82 -8.05
C SER A 228 2.51 -9.20 -7.32
N GLU A 229 1.59 -10.06 -6.87
CA GLU A 229 0.44 -9.71 -6.05
C GLU A 229 0.60 -10.25 -4.63
N PRO A 230 -0.04 -9.63 -3.62
CA PRO A 230 -0.03 -10.14 -2.26
C PRO A 230 -0.80 -11.46 -2.18
N ILE A 231 -0.28 -12.42 -1.42
CA ILE A 231 -0.95 -13.69 -1.13
C ILE A 231 -2.01 -13.56 -0.03
N TYR A 232 -1.99 -12.45 0.71
CA TYR A 232 -2.99 -12.12 1.72
C TYR A 232 -3.06 -10.60 1.94
N ASP A 233 -4.28 -10.09 2.16
CA ASP A 233 -4.54 -8.71 2.57
C ASP A 233 -5.41 -8.69 3.84
N SER A 234 -4.93 -8.05 4.90
CA SER A 234 -5.64 -7.90 6.17
C SER A 234 -6.97 -7.14 6.08
N LYS A 235 -7.15 -6.27 5.08
CA LYS A 235 -8.39 -5.51 4.86
C LYS A 235 -9.50 -6.39 4.32
N THR A 236 -9.21 -7.17 3.28
CA THR A 236 -10.19 -8.05 2.62
C THR A 236 -10.26 -9.42 3.29
N LYS A 237 -9.21 -9.84 4.02
CA LYS A 237 -9.03 -11.15 4.64
C LYS A 237 -9.07 -12.32 3.65
N VAL A 238 -8.79 -12.03 2.38
CA VAL A 238 -8.74 -13.02 1.31
C VAL A 238 -7.33 -13.57 1.20
N VAL A 239 -7.21 -14.89 1.07
CA VAL A 239 -5.97 -15.59 0.74
C VAL A 239 -5.99 -15.92 -0.75
N ALA A 240 -4.87 -15.71 -1.44
CA ALA A 240 -4.75 -16.05 -2.86
C ALA A 240 -4.75 -17.57 -3.08
N GLU A 241 -5.35 -18.00 -4.19
CA GLU A 241 -5.45 -19.42 -4.55
C GLU A 241 -4.07 -20.10 -4.61
N GLY A 242 -3.93 -21.24 -3.93
CA GLY A 242 -2.70 -22.02 -3.84
C GLY A 242 -1.78 -21.66 -2.68
N TYR A 243 -2.18 -20.73 -1.80
CA TYR A 243 -1.41 -20.32 -0.62
C TYR A 243 -2.13 -20.56 0.72
N GLU A 244 -3.31 -21.18 0.69
CA GLU A 244 -4.19 -21.42 1.84
C GLU A 244 -3.54 -22.29 2.92
N ASP A 245 -2.63 -23.19 2.52
CA ASP A 245 -1.88 -24.03 3.46
C ASP A 245 -0.80 -23.24 4.21
N GLY A 246 -0.30 -22.15 3.62
CA GLY A 246 0.78 -21.32 4.17
C GLY A 246 0.29 -20.13 4.99
N ILE A 247 -0.91 -19.62 4.70
CA ILE A 247 -1.51 -18.50 5.44
C ILE A 247 -3.03 -18.64 5.57
N SER A 248 -3.54 -18.40 6.78
CA SER A 248 -4.98 -18.43 7.04
C SER A 248 -5.66 -17.08 6.79
N THR A 249 -6.99 -17.09 6.66
CA THR A 249 -7.84 -15.88 6.58
C THR A 249 -7.80 -15.01 7.84
N SER A 250 -7.18 -15.51 8.93
CA SER A 250 -6.92 -14.74 10.15
C SER A 250 -5.52 -14.13 10.19
N GLY A 251 -4.73 -14.25 9.11
CA GLY A 251 -3.36 -13.74 9.05
C GLY A 251 -2.37 -14.55 9.90
N VAL A 252 -2.60 -15.87 10.02
CA VAL A 252 -1.66 -16.80 10.68
C VAL A 252 -0.85 -17.50 9.60
N ILE A 253 0.47 -17.33 9.63
CA ILE A 253 1.42 -17.99 8.75
C ILE A 253 1.82 -19.33 9.36
N THR A 254 1.85 -20.39 8.56
CA THR A 254 2.38 -21.71 8.93
C THR A 254 3.62 -21.98 8.10
N MET A 255 4.75 -22.26 8.77
CA MET A 255 6.00 -22.57 8.07
C MET A 255 6.06 -24.03 7.66
N HIS A 256 6.33 -24.29 6.38
CA HIS A 256 6.47 -25.64 5.82
C HIS A 256 7.94 -25.99 5.56
N GLU A 257 8.25 -27.28 5.37
CA GLU A 257 9.61 -27.73 5.03
C GLU A 257 10.12 -27.06 3.75
N ASP A 258 9.25 -26.89 2.75
CA ASP A 258 9.55 -26.21 1.48
C ASP A 258 9.84 -24.70 1.64
N ASP A 259 9.54 -24.12 2.81
CA ASP A 259 9.85 -22.72 3.11
C ASP A 259 11.29 -22.51 3.62
N VAL A 260 12.03 -23.60 3.88
CA VAL A 260 13.43 -23.54 4.32
C VAL A 260 14.33 -23.23 3.13
N LEU A 261 14.77 -21.98 3.06
CA LEU A 261 15.68 -21.51 2.01
C LEU A 261 17.13 -21.45 2.50
N ALA A 262 18.07 -21.70 1.58
CA ALA A 262 19.50 -21.65 1.87
C ALA A 262 19.90 -20.30 2.49
N GLY A 263 20.74 -20.37 3.51
CA GLY A 263 21.29 -19.18 4.19
C GLY A 263 20.27 -18.38 5.00
N ASN A 264 19.17 -19.00 5.45
CA ASN A 264 18.08 -18.34 6.18
C ASN A 264 17.48 -17.16 5.38
N SER A 265 17.35 -17.35 4.07
CA SER A 265 16.75 -16.35 3.19
C SER A 265 15.26 -16.17 3.52
N PRO A 266 14.73 -14.93 3.51
CA PRO A 266 13.31 -14.68 3.74
C PRO A 266 12.41 -15.40 2.75
N VAL A 267 11.29 -15.93 3.25
CA VAL A 267 10.26 -16.61 2.48
C VAL A 267 8.92 -15.86 2.50
N TYR A 268 8.65 -15.09 3.56
CA TYR A 268 7.50 -14.17 3.59
C TYR A 268 7.97 -12.73 3.80
N LYS A 269 7.26 -11.79 3.18
CA LYS A 269 7.42 -10.35 3.38
C LYS A 269 6.08 -9.75 3.74
N ILE A 270 6.01 -9.11 4.90
CA ILE A 270 4.83 -8.43 5.41
C ILE A 270 5.06 -6.93 5.24
N VAL A 271 4.14 -6.25 4.56
CA VAL A 271 4.21 -4.81 4.32
C VAL A 271 3.11 -4.14 5.12
N TYR A 272 3.50 -3.38 6.15
CA TYR A 272 2.59 -2.65 7.03
C TYR A 272 2.31 -1.25 6.51
N THR A 273 1.07 -0.82 6.72
CA THR A 273 0.57 0.53 6.49
C THR A 273 -0.25 0.95 7.71
N VAL A 274 -0.18 2.22 8.07
CA VAL A 274 -1.01 2.81 9.13
C VAL A 274 -1.91 3.84 8.49
N THR A 275 -3.20 3.76 8.77
CA THR A 275 -4.19 4.77 8.37
C THR A 275 -4.69 5.50 9.61
N ASP A 276 -4.65 6.83 9.62
CA ASP A 276 -5.22 7.61 10.72
C ASP A 276 -6.76 7.78 10.60
N ALA A 277 -7.35 8.50 11.55
CA ALA A 277 -8.79 8.71 11.62
C ALA A 277 -9.39 9.52 10.46
N VAL A 278 -8.57 10.29 9.73
CA VAL A 278 -9.01 11.16 8.63
C VAL A 278 -8.66 10.58 7.25
N GLY A 279 -7.99 9.43 7.21
CA GLY A 279 -7.75 8.64 5.99
C GLY A 279 -6.31 8.70 5.46
N TYR A 280 -5.36 9.35 6.15
CA TYR A 280 -3.96 9.42 5.72
C TYR A 280 -3.26 8.09 5.89
N VAL A 281 -2.53 7.65 4.87
CA VAL A 281 -1.77 6.40 4.87
C VAL A 281 -0.27 6.70 5.06
N SER A 282 0.35 6.03 6.03
CA SER A 282 1.78 6.12 6.30
C SER A 282 2.62 5.61 5.14
N ALA A 283 3.90 6.02 5.09
CA ALA A 283 4.91 5.23 4.38
C ALA A 283 4.90 3.78 4.89
N THR A 284 5.23 2.83 4.02
CA THR A 284 5.20 1.41 4.35
C THR A 284 6.40 1.00 5.21
N LYS A 285 6.19 0.07 6.14
CA LYS A 285 7.28 -0.63 6.85
C LYS A 285 7.24 -2.10 6.48
N GLU A 286 8.40 -2.65 6.12
CA GLU A 286 8.52 -4.07 5.80
C GLU A 286 9.04 -4.88 6.98
N MET A 287 8.54 -6.10 7.12
CA MET A 287 9.09 -7.15 7.96
C MET A 287 9.25 -8.40 7.12
N THR A 288 10.40 -9.07 7.23
CA THR A 288 10.67 -10.31 6.53
C THR A 288 10.72 -11.47 7.51
N LEU A 289 10.28 -12.65 7.06
CA LEU A 289 10.29 -13.88 7.84
C LEU A 289 11.00 -14.97 7.05
N PHE A 290 11.84 -15.74 7.71
CA PHE A 290 12.43 -16.97 7.17
C PHE A 290 12.00 -18.17 8.00
N ALA A 291 11.96 -19.34 7.37
CA ALA A 291 11.72 -20.59 8.06
C ALA A 291 13.04 -21.16 8.60
N LYS A 292 13.01 -21.69 9.83
CA LYS A 292 14.12 -22.40 10.45
C LYS A 292 13.78 -23.88 10.50
N GLU A 293 14.73 -24.75 10.17
CA GLU A 293 14.58 -26.19 10.37
C GLU A 293 14.21 -26.50 11.82
N ALA A 294 13.39 -27.53 12.03
CA ALA A 294 13.16 -28.05 13.36
C ALA A 294 14.51 -28.49 13.95
N GLU A 295 14.81 -28.08 15.19
CA GLU A 295 15.97 -28.62 15.87
C GLU A 295 15.73 -30.12 16.07
N ASP A 296 16.53 -30.93 15.40
CA ASP A 296 16.50 -32.37 15.53
C ASP A 296 16.86 -32.67 16.99
N ASP A 297 15.88 -33.06 17.79
CA ASP A 297 16.02 -33.48 19.20
C ASP A 297 16.75 -34.84 19.30
N ALA A 298 17.61 -35.12 18.32
CA ALA A 298 18.49 -36.27 18.30
C ALA A 298 19.46 -36.11 19.48
N PRO A 299 19.44 -37.02 20.46
CA PRO A 299 20.28 -36.90 21.63
C PRO A 299 21.73 -36.79 21.16
N ASN A 300 22.40 -35.71 21.57
CA ASN A 300 23.76 -35.42 21.17
C ASN A 300 24.61 -36.67 21.42
N LYS A 301 25.07 -37.33 20.34
CA LYS A 301 25.80 -38.61 20.41
C LYS A 301 26.98 -38.53 21.38
N MET A 302 27.56 -37.33 21.57
CA MET A 302 28.63 -37.07 22.52
C MET A 302 28.18 -37.16 23.98
N GLN A 303 27.00 -36.64 24.34
CA GLN A 303 26.44 -36.73 25.70
C GLN A 303 26.02 -38.16 26.05
N VAL A 304 25.41 -38.88 25.09
CA VAL A 304 25.07 -40.30 25.28
C VAL A 304 26.32 -41.14 25.49
N LEU A 305 27.38 -40.90 24.70
CA LEU A 305 28.66 -41.57 24.85
C LEU A 305 29.32 -41.26 26.20
N GLN A 306 29.25 -40.01 26.68
CA GLN A 306 29.74 -39.62 28.01
C GLN A 306 29.00 -40.35 29.13
N ILE A 307 27.66 -40.42 29.08
CA ILE A 307 26.86 -41.14 30.07
C ILE A 307 27.23 -42.63 30.10
N VAL A 308 27.37 -43.26 28.92
CA VAL A 308 27.79 -44.67 28.82
C VAL A 308 29.18 -44.88 29.41
N LEU A 309 30.14 -43.99 29.12
CA LEU A 309 31.49 -44.06 29.69
C LEU A 309 31.49 -43.91 31.22
N TYR A 310 30.68 -43.01 31.78
CA TYR A 310 30.53 -42.88 33.22
C TYR A 310 29.92 -44.13 33.87
N CYS A 311 28.92 -44.75 33.24
CA CYS A 311 28.34 -46.00 33.71
C CYS A 311 29.36 -47.16 33.71
N VAL A 312 30.18 -47.28 32.66
CA VAL A 312 31.24 -48.29 32.57
C VAL A 312 32.33 -48.06 33.62
N ALA A 313 32.73 -46.80 33.84
CA ALA A 313 33.70 -46.45 34.87
C ALA A 313 33.19 -46.76 36.29
N ALA A 314 31.91 -46.46 36.57
CA ALA A 314 31.29 -46.77 37.86
C ALA A 314 31.19 -48.29 38.11
N ALA A 315 30.78 -49.07 37.11
CA ALA A 315 30.73 -50.54 37.20
C ALA A 315 32.13 -51.15 37.43
N SER A 316 33.14 -50.60 36.75
CA SER A 316 34.54 -51.03 36.91
C SER A 316 35.08 -50.71 38.30
N ALA A 317 34.76 -49.54 38.86
CA ALA A 317 35.15 -49.17 40.22
C ALA A 317 34.52 -50.09 41.27
N VAL A 318 33.24 -50.46 41.11
CA VAL A 318 32.55 -51.41 41.99
C VAL A 318 33.20 -52.80 41.92
N ALA A 319 33.55 -53.29 40.72
CA ALA A 319 34.23 -54.57 40.55
C ALA A 319 35.61 -54.60 41.24
N ILE A 320 36.39 -53.51 41.15
CA ILE A 320 37.68 -53.39 41.83
C ILE A 320 37.51 -53.38 43.35
N VAL A 321 36.52 -52.66 43.88
CA VAL A 321 36.22 -52.62 45.32
C VAL A 321 35.80 -54.00 45.84
N VAL A 322 34.97 -54.73 45.08
CA VAL A 322 34.58 -56.11 45.43
C VAL A 322 35.79 -57.05 45.44
N LEU A 323 36.68 -56.96 44.44
CA LEU A 323 37.89 -57.78 44.38
C LEU A 323 38.87 -57.49 45.52
N LEU A 324 38.93 -56.25 46.01
CA LEU A 324 39.78 -55.87 47.15
C LEU A 324 39.18 -56.28 48.52
N LEU A 325 37.85 -56.37 48.62
CA LEU A 325 37.16 -56.72 49.88
C LEU A 325 36.92 -58.23 50.06
N VAL A 326 36.93 -59.01 48.99
CA VAL A 326 36.88 -60.48 49.08
C VAL A 326 38.28 -61.00 49.44
N LYS A 327 38.52 -61.32 50.72
CA LYS A 327 39.72 -62.07 51.11
C LYS A 327 39.77 -63.41 50.36
N PRO A 328 40.93 -63.83 49.82
CA PRO A 328 41.06 -65.16 49.25
C PRO A 328 40.73 -66.19 50.33
N LYS A 329 39.77 -67.09 50.06
CA LYS A 329 39.50 -68.25 50.92
C LYS A 329 40.80 -69.04 51.04
N LYS A 330 41.32 -69.16 52.26
CA LYS A 330 42.40 -70.11 52.56
C LYS A 330 41.94 -71.51 52.16
N ALA A 331 42.76 -72.20 51.37
CA ALA A 331 42.60 -73.61 51.11
C ALA A 331 42.52 -74.36 52.44
N THR A 332 41.52 -75.24 52.58
CA THR A 332 41.32 -76.05 53.77
C THR A 332 42.37 -77.17 53.76
N ASP A 333 43.31 -77.12 54.69
CA ASP A 333 44.23 -78.22 54.95
C ASP A 333 43.44 -79.47 55.37
N SER A 334 43.65 -80.56 54.65
CA SER A 334 43.25 -81.91 55.07
C SER A 334 44.12 -82.34 56.25
N VAL A 335 43.53 -82.61 57.41
CA VAL A 335 44.17 -83.40 58.47
C VAL A 335 43.25 -84.52 58.90
N ASN A 336 43.79 -85.73 58.76
CA ASN A 336 43.30 -87.05 59.12
C ASN A 336 42.66 -87.13 60.52
N ASN A 337 41.65 -87.99 60.62
CA ASN A 337 41.62 -89.06 61.62
C ASN A 337 40.63 -90.13 61.18
N ASP A 338 41.14 -91.30 60.76
CA ASP A 338 40.43 -92.53 61.06
C ASP A 338 41.44 -93.55 61.60
N SER A 339 41.26 -93.82 62.88
CA SER A 339 41.96 -94.84 63.65
C SER A 339 40.97 -95.97 63.91
N GLY A 340 41.16 -97.14 63.30
CA GLY A 340 40.34 -98.29 63.71
C GLY A 340 40.43 -99.59 62.93
N LYS A 341 41.38 -100.44 63.35
CA LYS A 341 41.25 -101.91 63.51
C LYS A 341 41.33 -102.87 62.30
N SER A 342 42.54 -103.41 62.14
CA SER A 342 42.98 -104.81 62.34
C SER A 342 42.15 -106.03 61.84
N ASN A 343 42.95 -106.97 61.30
CA ASN A 343 42.83 -108.45 61.28
C ASN A 343 41.90 -109.07 60.22
N LYS A 344 42.48 -109.68 59.18
CA LYS A 344 43.04 -111.04 59.20
C LYS A 344 43.91 -111.29 57.98
#